data_AF-A0A7S3RS03-F1
#
_entry.id   AF-A0A7S3RS03-F1
#
_cell.length_a   1.000
_cell.length_b   1.000
_cell.length_c   1.000
_cell.angle_alpha   90.00
_cell.angle_beta   90.00
_cell.angle_gamma   90.00
#
_symmetry.space_group_name_H-M   'P 1'
#
loop_
_entity.id
_entity.type
_entity.pdbx_description
1 polymer ?
#
loop_
_entity_poly.entity_id
_entity_poly.type
_entity_poly.pdbx_seq_one_letter_code
_entity_poly.pdbx_strand_id
1 'polypeptide(L)'
;MKQYGCWEWGDKAPPKGWFLSRPGAARKQGLDPKKYGAEDFPEAEEDLFAGSPGISLPAMPSAPPLPIGLLFPGQGSQYVKMMMSVKDIPAVKDMLAKAEGILGFDVLKLCLEGPESKLEETEVCQPVMFIAGLAGIEKLRLEREEAVTRCQVLAGLSLGEYTALCAAGVFSFEDGLRLVRKRAEAMQAAAQSPKQAMLSVAGLDKPKLVELCQQAATSEGSGAICQIANELFPKGFSCAGTEPAVLALKELADNAGALQAKVLKTSGGFHTSLMAPAQEQLGKLLDEVLPNMKTPRCAVYMNATAAPIKP
;
A
#
# COMPACT_ATOMS: atom_id res chain seq x y z
N MET A 1 3.07 8.55 -15.10
CA MET A 1 4.42 8.11 -15.49
C MET A 1 4.52 6.61 -15.21
N LYS A 2 4.55 5.76 -16.24
CA LYS A 2 4.66 4.29 -16.14
C LYS A 2 6.12 3.87 -16.36
N GLN A 3 6.45 2.72 -15.77
CA GLN A 3 7.58 1.81 -16.02
C GLN A 3 8.91 2.03 -15.27
N TYR A 4 9.06 1.24 -14.21
CA TYR A 4 10.34 0.65 -13.82
C TYR A 4 10.60 -0.58 -14.70
N GLY A 5 11.73 -0.57 -15.42
CA GLY A 5 12.58 -1.75 -15.57
C GLY A 5 12.20 -2.84 -16.57
N CYS A 6 12.02 -2.50 -17.84
CA CYS A 6 12.38 -3.35 -18.99
C CYS A 6 12.31 -2.48 -20.25
N TRP A 7 13.46 -2.05 -20.76
CA TRP A 7 13.51 -1.24 -21.99
C TRP A 7 13.66 -2.20 -23.18
N GLU A 8 12.55 -2.49 -23.86
CA GLU A 8 12.59 -2.97 -25.23
C GLU A 8 12.72 -1.73 -26.12
N TRP A 9 13.87 -1.58 -26.76
CA TRP A 9 14.19 -0.36 -27.52
C TRP A 9 13.48 -0.31 -28.88
N GLY A 10 12.97 -1.43 -29.41
CA GLY A 10 12.34 -1.48 -30.74
C GLY A 10 13.22 -0.79 -31.79
N ASP A 11 12.63 0.09 -32.60
CA ASP A 11 13.34 0.95 -33.57
C ASP A 11 13.92 2.25 -32.97
N LYS A 12 13.79 2.49 -31.65
CA LYS A 12 14.27 3.71 -30.99
C LYS A 12 15.71 3.55 -30.52
N ALA A 13 16.53 4.56 -30.77
CA ALA A 13 17.91 4.60 -30.29
C ALA A 13 17.98 4.83 -28.77
N PRO A 14 18.86 4.12 -28.04
CA PRO A 14 19.17 4.43 -26.63
C PRO A 14 19.74 5.86 -26.49
N PRO A 15 19.54 6.53 -25.34
CA PRO A 15 20.11 7.86 -25.08
C PRO A 15 21.65 7.89 -25.13
N LYS A 16 22.24 9.00 -25.59
CA LYS A 16 23.70 9.22 -25.54
C LYS A 16 24.21 9.01 -24.10
N GLY A 17 25.21 8.13 -23.93
CA GLY A 17 25.79 7.77 -22.62
C GLY A 17 25.20 6.51 -21.95
N TRP A 18 24.08 5.96 -22.45
CA TRP A 18 23.50 4.73 -21.91
C TRP A 18 24.46 3.54 -21.99
N PHE A 19 25.15 3.43 -23.12
CA PHE A 19 26.16 2.42 -23.42
C PHE A 19 27.33 2.44 -22.41
N LEU A 20 27.87 3.62 -22.10
CA LEU A 20 29.00 3.80 -21.18
C LEU A 20 28.65 3.39 -19.73
N SER A 21 27.43 3.70 -19.29
CA SER A 21 27.00 3.38 -17.93
C SER A 21 26.58 1.90 -17.74
N ARG A 22 26.32 1.15 -18.83
CA ARG A 22 25.73 -0.20 -18.77
C ARG A 22 26.26 -1.17 -19.86
N PRO A 23 27.58 -1.38 -19.98
CA PRO A 23 28.16 -2.21 -21.04
C PRO A 23 27.70 -3.68 -20.97
N GLY A 24 27.46 -4.23 -19.78
CA GLY A 24 26.95 -5.60 -19.62
C GLY A 24 25.51 -5.81 -20.08
N ALA A 25 24.64 -4.80 -19.94
CA ALA A 25 23.25 -4.89 -20.36
C ALA A 25 23.10 -4.78 -21.89
N ALA A 26 23.89 -3.91 -22.52
CA ALA A 26 23.96 -3.79 -23.98
C ALA A 26 24.35 -5.12 -24.65
N ARG A 27 25.36 -5.82 -24.08
CA ARG A 27 25.82 -7.13 -24.56
C ARG A 27 24.75 -8.22 -24.44
N LYS A 28 24.06 -8.33 -23.30
CA LYS A 28 22.98 -9.30 -23.11
C LYS A 28 21.81 -9.10 -24.08
N GLN A 29 21.65 -7.88 -24.61
CA GLN A 29 20.59 -7.52 -25.56
C GLN A 29 21.06 -7.49 -27.02
N GLY A 30 22.34 -7.82 -27.30
CA GLY A 30 22.89 -7.85 -28.66
C GLY A 30 22.95 -6.48 -29.35
N LEU A 31 22.97 -5.38 -28.60
CA LEU A 31 23.01 -4.03 -29.16
C LEU A 31 24.42 -3.66 -29.61
N ASP A 32 24.59 -3.29 -30.88
CA ASP A 32 25.85 -2.78 -31.44
C ASP A 32 25.99 -1.27 -31.19
N PRO A 33 26.94 -0.82 -30.34
CA PRO A 33 27.15 0.60 -30.06
C PRO A 33 27.53 1.44 -31.28
N LYS A 34 28.19 0.84 -32.29
CA LYS A 34 28.61 1.53 -33.52
C LYS A 34 27.40 1.93 -34.37
N LYS A 35 26.30 1.14 -34.34
CA LYS A 35 25.03 1.46 -35.00
C LYS A 35 24.33 2.70 -34.40
N TYR A 36 24.67 3.09 -33.17
CA TYR A 36 24.02 4.18 -32.44
C TYR A 36 24.93 5.40 -32.19
N GLY A 37 26.06 5.51 -32.92
CA GLY A 37 26.94 6.69 -32.89
C GLY A 37 27.72 6.86 -31.59
N ALA A 38 27.98 5.77 -30.86
CA ALA A 38 28.88 5.77 -29.71
C ALA A 38 30.29 5.34 -30.17
N GLU A 39 31.08 6.31 -30.65
CA GLU A 39 32.45 6.08 -31.15
C GLU A 39 33.44 5.74 -30.03
N ASP A 40 33.22 6.26 -28.82
CA ASP A 40 34.05 6.02 -27.63
C ASP A 40 33.54 4.85 -26.76
N PHE A 41 33.08 3.75 -27.38
CA PHE A 41 32.80 2.54 -26.62
C PHE A 41 34.11 1.78 -26.42
N PRO A 42 34.56 1.54 -25.17
CA PRO A 42 35.79 0.79 -24.95
C PRO A 42 35.65 -0.59 -25.59
N GLU A 43 36.41 -0.84 -26.66
CA GLU A 43 36.61 -2.20 -27.16
C GLU A 43 37.16 -3.00 -25.97
N ALA A 44 36.61 -4.19 -25.77
CA ALA A 44 37.01 -5.01 -24.63
C ALA A 44 38.54 -5.14 -24.65
N GLU A 45 39.20 -4.71 -23.58
CA GLU A 45 40.54 -5.24 -23.30
C GLU A 45 40.36 -6.76 -23.28
N GLU A 46 40.94 -7.43 -24.26
CA GLU A 46 41.21 -8.86 -24.19
C GLU A 46 41.81 -9.14 -22.82
N ASP A 47 41.30 -10.19 -22.18
CA ASP A 47 41.72 -10.65 -20.86
C ASP A 47 43.25 -10.62 -20.70
N LEU A 48 43.78 -9.53 -20.13
CA LEU A 48 45.18 -9.44 -19.68
C LEU A 48 45.48 -10.35 -18.47
N PHE A 49 44.52 -11.21 -18.09
CA PHE A 49 44.66 -12.25 -17.07
C PHE A 49 44.42 -13.67 -17.59
N ALA A 50 44.23 -13.88 -18.90
CA ALA A 50 44.19 -15.22 -19.49
C ALA A 50 45.61 -15.79 -19.62
N GLY A 51 46.26 -16.13 -18.49
CA GLY A 51 47.62 -16.66 -18.57
C GLY A 51 48.36 -16.99 -17.26
N SER A 52 47.68 -17.13 -16.12
CA SER A 52 48.34 -17.63 -14.91
C SER A 52 47.46 -18.62 -14.16
N PRO A 53 47.79 -19.92 -14.11
CA PRO A 53 47.06 -20.87 -13.29
C PRO A 53 47.39 -20.57 -11.82
N GLY A 54 46.40 -20.11 -11.05
CA GLY A 54 46.49 -20.11 -9.59
C GLY A 54 46.17 -18.82 -8.84
N ILE A 55 45.62 -17.77 -9.47
CA ILE A 55 45.13 -16.59 -8.72
C ILE A 55 43.61 -16.49 -8.90
N SER A 56 42.87 -17.13 -7.99
CA SER A 56 41.47 -16.76 -7.74
C SER A 56 41.49 -15.38 -7.09
N LEU A 57 41.07 -14.34 -7.81
CA LEU A 57 40.72 -13.08 -7.16
C LEU A 57 39.63 -13.38 -6.12
N PRO A 58 39.77 -12.95 -4.85
CA PRO A 58 38.68 -13.07 -3.91
C PRO A 58 37.49 -12.30 -4.46
N ALA A 59 36.33 -12.96 -4.54
CA ALA A 59 35.09 -12.27 -4.86
C ALA A 59 34.98 -11.05 -3.93
N MET A 60 34.97 -9.86 -4.52
CA MET A 60 34.71 -8.63 -3.77
C MET A 60 33.45 -8.87 -2.93
N PRO A 61 33.47 -8.62 -1.61
CA PRO A 61 32.30 -8.84 -0.79
C PRO A 61 31.15 -8.03 -1.38
N SER A 62 30.12 -8.72 -1.89
CA SER A 62 28.92 -8.06 -2.36
C SER A 62 28.36 -7.25 -1.20
N ALA A 63 28.08 -5.97 -1.41
CA ALA A 63 27.46 -5.12 -0.39
C ALA A 63 26.28 -5.88 0.24
N PRO A 64 26.12 -5.83 1.58
CA PRO A 64 25.03 -6.54 2.23
C PRO A 64 23.71 -6.13 1.58
N PRO A 65 22.87 -7.09 1.23
CA PRO A 65 21.68 -6.78 0.47
C PRO A 65 20.77 -5.84 1.26
N LEU A 66 20.17 -4.87 0.56
CA LEU A 66 19.34 -3.83 1.19
C LEU A 66 18.21 -4.43 2.04
N PRO A 67 17.81 -3.76 3.13
CA PRO A 67 16.68 -4.20 3.95
C PRO A 67 15.39 -4.19 3.13
N ILE A 68 14.52 -5.18 3.38
CA ILE A 68 13.24 -5.32 2.69
C ILE A 68 12.13 -4.87 3.62
N GLY A 69 11.29 -3.97 3.10
CA GLY A 69 10.05 -3.56 3.74
C GLY A 69 8.83 -4.06 2.95
N LEU A 70 7.81 -4.56 3.63
CA LEU A 70 6.52 -4.85 2.99
C LEU A 70 5.49 -3.81 3.42
N LEU A 71 4.78 -3.28 2.43
CA LEU A 71 3.75 -2.27 2.60
C LEU A 71 2.38 -2.86 2.25
N PHE A 72 1.42 -2.71 3.14
CA PHE A 72 0.06 -3.21 2.95
C PHE A 72 -0.88 -2.03 2.65
N PRO A 73 -1.61 -2.07 1.52
CA PRO A 73 -2.57 -1.03 1.21
C PRO A 73 -3.76 -1.08 2.17
N GLY A 74 -4.44 0.06 2.29
CA GLY A 74 -5.76 0.13 2.92
C GLY A 74 -6.89 -0.17 1.95
N GLN A 75 -8.09 0.31 2.28
CA GLN A 75 -9.23 0.31 1.36
C GLN A 75 -8.98 1.22 0.15
N GLY A 76 -9.49 0.82 -1.02
CA GLY A 76 -9.42 1.55 -2.28
C GLY A 76 -8.61 0.87 -3.38
N SER A 77 -7.88 -0.20 -3.07
CA SER A 77 -7.11 -0.99 -4.05
C SER A 77 -7.73 -2.35 -4.40
N GLN A 78 -8.92 -2.65 -3.88
CA GLN A 78 -9.68 -3.84 -4.22
C GLN A 78 -10.19 -3.80 -5.66
N TYR A 79 -10.26 -4.95 -6.32
CA TYR A 79 -10.86 -5.09 -7.64
C TYR A 79 -11.32 -6.54 -7.89
N VAL A 80 -12.29 -6.71 -8.79
CA VAL A 80 -12.76 -8.04 -9.19
C VAL A 80 -11.62 -8.80 -9.89
N LYS A 81 -11.46 -10.07 -9.55
CA LYS A 81 -10.36 -10.99 -9.90
C LYS A 81 -9.04 -10.75 -9.16
N MET A 82 -8.97 -9.90 -8.13
CA MET A 82 -7.71 -9.64 -7.41
C MET A 82 -7.09 -10.89 -6.75
N MET A 83 -7.90 -11.88 -6.36
CA MET A 83 -7.44 -13.13 -5.73
C MET A 83 -7.10 -14.25 -6.74
N MET A 84 -7.25 -14.00 -8.05
CA MET A 84 -7.15 -15.04 -9.09
C MET A 84 -5.81 -15.78 -9.08
N SER A 85 -4.70 -15.05 -8.92
CA SER A 85 -3.36 -15.65 -8.95
C SER A 85 -2.93 -16.37 -7.67
N VAL A 86 -3.72 -16.26 -6.59
CA VAL A 86 -3.37 -16.80 -5.27
C VAL A 86 -4.35 -17.84 -4.76
N LYS A 87 -5.54 -17.97 -5.38
CA LYS A 87 -6.63 -18.84 -4.93
C LYS A 87 -6.24 -20.31 -4.75
N ASP A 88 -5.26 -20.79 -5.52
CA ASP A 88 -4.87 -22.20 -5.54
C ASP A 88 -3.76 -22.54 -4.53
N ILE A 89 -3.14 -21.52 -3.90
CA ILE A 89 -2.10 -21.71 -2.89
C ILE A 89 -2.71 -22.38 -1.65
N PRO A 90 -2.16 -23.50 -1.13
CA PRO A 90 -2.74 -24.22 0.00
C PRO A 90 -2.99 -23.37 1.25
N ALA A 91 -2.04 -22.51 1.64
CA ALA A 91 -2.20 -21.60 2.76
C ALA A 91 -3.34 -20.58 2.54
N VAL A 92 -3.55 -20.14 1.30
CA VAL A 92 -4.65 -19.23 0.95
C VAL A 92 -6.00 -19.94 1.03
N LYS A 93 -6.08 -21.20 0.61
CA LYS A 93 -7.30 -22.02 0.76
C LYS A 93 -7.69 -22.19 2.23
N ASP A 94 -6.72 -22.47 3.10
CA ASP A 94 -6.96 -22.57 4.55
C ASP A 94 -7.46 -21.24 5.14
N MET A 95 -6.81 -20.13 4.78
CA MET A 95 -7.26 -18.79 5.21
C MET A 95 -8.69 -18.49 4.75
N LEU A 96 -9.04 -18.82 3.50
CA LEU A 96 -10.38 -18.60 2.95
C LEU A 96 -11.44 -19.46 3.65
N ALA A 97 -11.14 -20.73 3.95
CA ALA A 97 -12.05 -21.61 4.67
C ALA A 97 -12.33 -21.09 6.11
N LYS A 98 -11.28 -20.64 6.81
CA LYS A 98 -11.41 -20.00 8.12
C LYS A 98 -12.18 -18.69 8.04
N ALA A 99 -11.92 -17.89 7.00
CA ALA A 99 -12.60 -16.63 6.77
C ALA A 99 -14.11 -16.81 6.55
N GLU A 100 -14.51 -17.82 5.76
CA GLU A 100 -15.93 -18.13 5.55
C GLU A 100 -16.64 -18.44 6.87
N GLY A 101 -16.01 -19.23 7.76
CA GLY A 101 -16.55 -19.50 9.09
C GLY A 101 -16.66 -18.26 10.00
N ILE A 102 -15.75 -17.29 9.88
CA ILE A 102 -15.74 -16.08 10.69
C ILE A 102 -16.65 -14.99 10.13
N LEU A 103 -16.73 -14.85 8.81
CA LEU A 103 -17.44 -13.77 8.12
C LEU A 103 -18.86 -14.17 7.72
N GLY A 104 -19.10 -15.46 7.49
CA GLY A 104 -20.39 -15.99 7.04
C GLY A 104 -20.67 -15.82 5.55
N PHE A 105 -19.65 -15.53 4.73
CA PHE A 105 -19.77 -15.46 3.27
C PHE A 105 -18.50 -15.90 2.56
N ASP A 106 -18.64 -16.33 1.30
CA ASP A 106 -17.54 -16.76 0.44
C ASP A 106 -16.76 -15.56 -0.10
N VAL A 107 -15.63 -15.28 0.56
CA VAL A 107 -14.68 -14.21 0.19
C VAL A 107 -14.12 -14.43 -1.20
N LEU A 108 -13.80 -15.67 -1.57
CA LEU A 108 -13.15 -15.96 -2.85
C LEU A 108 -14.10 -15.71 -4.00
N LYS A 109 -15.32 -16.24 -3.92
CA LYS A 109 -16.36 -16.02 -4.92
C LYS A 109 -16.60 -14.53 -5.14
N LEU A 110 -16.78 -13.77 -4.06
CA LEU A 110 -16.96 -12.32 -4.15
C LEU A 110 -15.76 -11.63 -4.82
N CYS A 111 -14.53 -12.01 -4.47
CA CYS A 111 -13.32 -11.45 -5.07
C CYS A 111 -13.19 -11.80 -6.56
N LEU A 112 -13.69 -12.95 -7.03
CA LEU A 112 -13.55 -13.39 -8.43
C LEU A 112 -14.69 -12.88 -9.32
N GLU A 113 -15.90 -12.81 -8.78
CA GLU A 113 -17.13 -12.56 -9.53
C GLU A 113 -17.72 -11.15 -9.29
N GLY A 114 -17.46 -10.55 -8.12
CA GLY A 114 -18.02 -9.27 -7.74
C GLY A 114 -19.48 -9.37 -7.23
N PRO A 115 -20.28 -8.29 -7.35
CA PRO A 115 -20.01 -7.05 -8.08
C PRO A 115 -18.98 -6.15 -7.38
N GLU A 116 -18.37 -5.22 -8.15
CA GLU A 116 -17.42 -4.22 -7.62
C GLU A 116 -18.04 -3.38 -6.50
N SER A 117 -19.32 -3.00 -6.62
CA SER A 117 -20.02 -2.21 -5.60
C SER A 117 -20.05 -2.90 -4.23
N LYS A 118 -20.20 -4.23 -4.18
CA LYS A 118 -20.18 -4.98 -2.92
C LYS A 118 -18.77 -5.03 -2.31
N LEU A 119 -17.73 -5.03 -3.15
CA LEU A 119 -16.33 -4.91 -2.70
C LEU A 119 -15.97 -3.49 -2.22
N GLU A 120 -16.74 -2.46 -2.60
CA GLU A 120 -16.56 -1.08 -2.14
C GLU A 120 -17.22 -0.81 -0.77
N GLU A 121 -18.20 -1.63 -0.37
CA GLU A 121 -18.84 -1.55 0.95
C GLU A 121 -17.81 -1.82 2.07
N THR A 122 -17.74 -0.95 3.08
CA THR A 122 -16.62 -0.96 4.02
C THR A 122 -16.60 -2.21 4.90
N GLU A 123 -17.78 -2.67 5.33
CA GLU A 123 -17.94 -3.91 6.10
C GLU A 123 -17.40 -5.16 5.37
N VAL A 124 -17.40 -5.12 4.03
CA VAL A 124 -16.91 -6.21 3.17
C VAL A 124 -15.46 -5.98 2.76
N CYS A 125 -15.15 -4.77 2.31
CA CYS A 125 -13.86 -4.38 1.76
C CYS A 125 -12.73 -4.62 2.75
N GLN A 126 -12.93 -4.26 4.02
CA GLN A 126 -11.86 -4.35 5.00
C GLN A 126 -11.43 -5.79 5.30
N PRO A 127 -12.32 -6.74 5.65
CA PRO A 127 -11.94 -8.15 5.76
C PRO A 127 -11.30 -8.71 4.49
N VAL A 128 -11.86 -8.39 3.34
CA VAL A 128 -11.38 -8.85 2.03
C VAL A 128 -9.94 -8.37 1.77
N MET A 129 -9.65 -7.10 2.01
CA MET A 129 -8.31 -6.52 1.84
C MET A 129 -7.29 -7.06 2.84
N PHE A 130 -7.71 -7.34 4.08
CA PHE A 130 -6.87 -8.00 5.07
C PHE A 130 -6.44 -9.40 4.60
N ILE A 131 -7.39 -10.22 4.14
CA ILE A 131 -7.12 -11.56 3.61
C ILE A 131 -6.23 -11.49 2.36
N ALA A 132 -6.53 -10.58 1.43
CA ALA A 132 -5.76 -10.40 0.20
C ALA A 132 -4.31 -10.00 0.48
N GLY A 133 -4.06 -9.14 1.46
CA GLY A 133 -2.71 -8.76 1.86
C GLY A 133 -1.88 -9.92 2.39
N LEU A 134 -2.48 -10.78 3.23
CA LEU A 134 -1.81 -12.01 3.72
C LEU A 134 -1.61 -13.04 2.60
N ALA A 135 -2.59 -13.20 1.71
CA ALA A 135 -2.43 -14.06 0.53
C ALA A 135 -1.30 -13.57 -0.40
N GLY A 136 -1.08 -12.26 -0.48
CA GLY A 136 0.07 -11.67 -1.17
C GLY A 136 1.41 -12.10 -0.56
N ILE A 137 1.51 -12.23 0.76
CA ILE A 137 2.70 -12.77 1.44
C ILE A 137 2.92 -14.23 1.06
N GLU A 138 1.86 -15.03 1.02
CA GLU A 138 1.96 -16.45 0.63
C GLU A 138 2.48 -16.60 -0.81
N LYS A 139 2.00 -15.75 -1.72
CA LYS A 139 2.54 -15.68 -3.09
C LYS A 139 4.02 -15.27 -3.11
N LEU A 140 4.37 -14.22 -2.36
CA LEU A 140 5.76 -13.77 -2.25
C LEU A 140 6.67 -14.86 -1.69
N ARG A 141 6.20 -15.66 -0.73
CA ARG A 141 6.97 -16.78 -0.17
C ARG A 141 7.31 -17.83 -1.24
N LEU A 142 6.40 -18.08 -2.19
CA LEU A 142 6.63 -19.02 -3.30
C LEU A 142 7.51 -18.43 -4.40
N GLU A 143 7.32 -17.17 -4.77
CA GLU A 143 8.00 -16.55 -5.91
C GLU A 143 9.36 -15.91 -5.55
N ARG A 144 9.49 -15.43 -4.32
CA ARG A 144 10.62 -14.63 -3.81
C ARG A 144 10.77 -14.81 -2.29
N GLU A 145 11.07 -16.03 -1.85
CA GLU A 145 11.16 -16.38 -0.42
C GLU A 145 11.99 -15.37 0.40
N GLU A 146 13.13 -14.93 -0.13
CA GLU A 146 13.99 -13.93 0.52
C GLU A 146 13.28 -12.61 0.85
N ALA A 147 12.29 -12.20 0.05
CA ALA A 147 11.52 -10.99 0.32
C ALA A 147 10.70 -11.10 1.62
N VAL A 148 10.30 -12.31 2.00
CA VAL A 148 9.56 -12.58 3.23
C VAL A 148 10.53 -12.87 4.37
N THR A 149 11.54 -13.73 4.16
CA THR A 149 12.46 -14.16 5.23
C THR A 149 13.43 -13.06 5.66
N ARG A 150 13.76 -12.11 4.78
CA ARG A 150 14.62 -10.96 5.08
C ARG A 150 13.85 -9.65 5.31
N CYS A 151 12.52 -9.72 5.40
CA CYS A 151 11.72 -8.56 5.73
C CYS A 151 12.04 -8.07 7.15
N GLN A 152 12.48 -6.82 7.26
CA GLN A 152 12.81 -6.20 8.56
C GLN A 152 11.80 -5.14 8.98
N VAL A 153 10.95 -4.69 8.04
CA VAL A 153 10.02 -3.59 8.25
C VAL A 153 8.67 -3.92 7.64
N LEU A 154 7.61 -3.70 8.39
CA LEU A 154 6.24 -3.76 7.93
C LEU A 154 5.57 -2.41 8.18
N ALA A 155 4.71 -2.00 7.26
CA ALA A 155 3.80 -0.89 7.48
C ALA A 155 2.55 -1.10 6.65
N GLY A 156 1.44 -0.47 7.02
CA GLY A 156 0.27 -0.48 6.16
C GLY A 156 -0.59 0.73 6.40
N LEU A 157 -1.31 1.14 5.35
CA LEU A 157 -2.14 2.34 5.41
C LEU A 157 -3.49 2.02 6.04
N SER A 158 -3.80 2.66 7.18
CA SER A 158 -5.09 2.52 7.87
C SER A 158 -5.41 1.04 8.16
N LEU A 159 -6.35 0.42 7.46
CA LEU A 159 -6.62 -1.02 7.54
C LEU A 159 -5.35 -1.87 7.35
N GLY A 160 -4.46 -1.47 6.45
CA GLY A 160 -3.24 -2.21 6.16
C GLY A 160 -2.34 -2.38 7.39
N GLU A 161 -2.49 -1.55 8.43
CA GLU A 161 -1.79 -1.73 9.71
C GLU A 161 -2.17 -3.04 10.38
N TYR A 162 -3.44 -3.44 10.33
CA TYR A 162 -3.89 -4.72 10.88
C TYR A 162 -3.25 -5.89 10.13
N THR A 163 -3.15 -5.78 8.79
CA THR A 163 -2.45 -6.75 7.97
C THR A 163 -0.96 -6.81 8.32
N ALA A 164 -0.31 -5.65 8.51
CA ALA A 164 1.08 -5.54 8.92
C ALA A 164 1.33 -6.18 10.30
N LEU A 165 0.48 -5.90 11.28
CA LEU A 165 0.56 -6.45 12.63
C LEU A 165 0.33 -7.97 12.63
N CYS A 166 -0.65 -8.46 11.86
CA CYS A 166 -0.86 -9.90 11.68
C CYS A 166 0.36 -10.57 11.02
N ALA A 167 0.88 -9.97 9.94
CA ALA A 167 2.08 -10.43 9.25
C ALA A 167 3.31 -10.42 10.16
N ALA A 168 3.39 -9.47 11.10
CA ALA A 168 4.43 -9.41 12.12
C ALA A 168 4.25 -10.43 13.25
N GLY A 169 3.10 -11.11 13.32
CA GLY A 169 2.78 -12.09 14.35
C GLY A 169 2.25 -11.51 15.66
N VAL A 170 1.78 -10.26 15.64
CA VAL A 170 1.20 -9.62 16.84
C VAL A 170 -0.08 -10.32 17.28
N PHE A 171 -0.90 -10.79 16.35
CA PHE A 171 -2.08 -11.61 16.64
C PHE A 171 -2.27 -12.69 15.56
N SER A 172 -3.13 -13.66 15.85
CA SER A 172 -3.49 -14.73 14.92
C SER A 172 -4.29 -14.19 13.72
N PHE A 173 -4.38 -14.98 12.65
CA PHE A 173 -5.23 -14.64 11.50
C PHE A 173 -6.69 -14.45 11.93
N GLU A 174 -7.20 -15.37 12.76
CA GLU A 174 -8.58 -15.39 13.21
C GLU A 174 -8.91 -14.20 14.10
N ASP A 175 -8.03 -13.82 15.04
CA ASP A 175 -8.22 -12.65 15.89
C ASP A 175 -8.12 -11.36 15.07
N GLY A 176 -7.13 -11.30 14.16
CA GLY A 176 -6.99 -10.18 13.22
C GLY A 176 -8.23 -10.00 12.35
N LEU A 177 -8.79 -11.09 11.81
CA LEU A 177 -9.98 -11.04 10.98
C LEU A 177 -11.23 -10.62 11.77
N ARG A 178 -11.38 -11.08 13.02
CA ARG A 178 -12.48 -10.63 13.90
C ARG A 178 -12.36 -9.14 14.23
N LEU A 179 -11.15 -8.67 14.56
CA LEU A 179 -10.86 -7.26 14.80
C LEU A 179 -11.22 -6.42 13.57
N VAL A 180 -10.73 -6.83 12.39
CA VAL A 180 -10.99 -6.13 11.12
C VAL A 180 -12.47 -6.13 10.79
N ARG A 181 -13.18 -7.25 10.92
CA ARG A 181 -14.63 -7.31 10.72
C ARG A 181 -15.36 -6.31 11.60
N LYS A 182 -15.07 -6.29 12.90
CA LYS A 182 -15.73 -5.40 13.86
C LYS A 182 -15.41 -3.93 13.62
N ARG A 183 -14.15 -3.63 13.30
CA ARG A 183 -13.74 -2.29 12.85
C ARG A 183 -14.54 -1.85 11.63
N ALA A 184 -14.70 -2.73 10.65
CA ALA A 184 -15.41 -2.45 9.41
C ALA A 184 -16.90 -2.18 9.65
N GLU A 185 -17.57 -3.03 10.43
CA GLU A 185 -18.96 -2.86 10.87
C GLU A 185 -19.15 -1.51 11.60
N ALA A 186 -18.28 -1.22 12.57
CA ALA A 186 -18.36 0.00 13.38
C ALA A 186 -18.11 1.27 12.56
N MET A 187 -17.12 1.26 11.66
CA MET A 187 -16.85 2.39 10.76
C MET A 187 -17.98 2.59 9.74
N GLN A 188 -18.53 1.51 9.20
CA GLN A 188 -19.66 1.57 8.27
C GLN A 188 -20.90 2.16 8.96
N ALA A 189 -21.17 1.76 10.21
CA ALA A 189 -22.27 2.31 11.00
C ALA A 189 -22.07 3.80 11.34
N ALA A 190 -20.86 4.18 11.77
CA ALA A 190 -20.53 5.59 12.05
C ALA A 190 -20.62 6.49 10.81
N ALA A 191 -20.50 5.92 9.60
CA ALA A 191 -20.60 6.64 8.34
C ALA A 191 -22.05 6.89 7.86
N GLN A 192 -23.07 6.28 8.48
CA GLN A 192 -24.45 6.36 8.00
C GLN A 192 -25.13 7.71 8.24
N SER A 193 -24.74 8.43 9.30
CA SER A 193 -25.35 9.72 9.63
C SER A 193 -24.39 10.59 10.46
N PRO A 194 -24.11 11.85 10.04
CA PRO A 194 -24.55 12.50 8.79
C PRO A 194 -23.87 11.87 7.55
N LYS A 195 -24.25 12.28 6.34
CA LYS A 195 -23.50 11.92 5.12
C LYS A 195 -22.08 12.45 5.20
N GLN A 196 -21.12 11.64 4.77
CA GLN A 196 -19.70 11.91 4.90
C GLN A 196 -18.97 11.59 3.61
N ALA A 197 -17.80 12.18 3.40
CA ALA A 197 -16.99 11.93 2.22
C ALA A 197 -15.50 12.03 2.52
N MET A 198 -14.68 11.54 1.58
CA MET A 198 -13.24 11.77 1.55
C MET A 198 -12.82 12.36 0.20
N LEU A 199 -11.77 13.18 0.22
CA LEU A 199 -11.21 13.86 -0.93
C LEU A 199 -9.69 13.62 -0.98
N SER A 200 -9.18 13.11 -2.09
CA SER A 200 -7.74 13.08 -2.35
C SER A 200 -7.29 14.41 -2.95
N VAL A 201 -6.32 15.05 -2.30
CA VAL A 201 -5.77 16.35 -2.69
C VAL A 201 -4.28 16.21 -2.95
N ALA A 202 -3.80 16.72 -4.09
CA ALA A 202 -2.39 16.77 -4.43
C ALA A 202 -1.97 18.16 -4.92
N GLY A 203 -0.74 18.58 -4.59
CA GLY A 203 -0.12 19.80 -5.12
C GLY A 203 -0.18 21.02 -4.20
N LEU A 204 -0.90 20.95 -3.08
CA LEU A 204 -0.95 22.02 -2.07
C LEU A 204 -0.04 21.70 -0.89
N ASP A 205 0.51 22.73 -0.24
CA ASP A 205 1.24 22.56 1.01
C ASP A 205 0.29 22.37 2.20
N LYS A 206 0.75 21.62 3.21
CA LYS A 206 -0.08 21.28 4.39
C LYS A 206 -0.70 22.49 5.09
N PRO A 207 0.03 23.59 5.39
CA PRO A 207 -0.58 24.75 6.04
C PRO A 207 -1.71 25.35 5.20
N LYS A 208 -1.52 25.44 3.88
CA LYS A 208 -2.55 25.95 2.99
C LYS A 208 -3.79 25.05 2.98
N LEU A 209 -3.59 23.74 2.91
CA LEU A 209 -4.70 22.79 2.93
C LEU A 209 -5.48 22.81 4.25
N VAL A 210 -4.80 23.03 5.38
CA VAL A 210 -5.45 23.22 6.69
C VAL A 210 -6.36 24.45 6.69
N GLU A 211 -5.88 25.59 6.16
CA GLU A 211 -6.72 26.80 6.00
C GLU A 211 -7.96 26.51 5.16
N LEU A 212 -7.82 25.84 4.01
CA LEU A 212 -8.94 25.54 3.13
C LEU A 212 -9.95 24.57 3.78
N CYS A 213 -9.48 23.58 4.54
CA CYS A 213 -10.36 22.70 5.31
C CYS A 213 -11.19 23.48 6.33
N GLN A 214 -10.56 24.42 7.05
CA GLN A 214 -11.26 25.28 8.00
C GLN A 214 -12.29 26.19 7.32
N GLN A 215 -11.92 26.77 6.17
CA GLN A 215 -12.84 27.59 5.37
C GLN A 215 -14.05 26.78 4.90
N ALA A 216 -13.83 25.56 4.39
CA ALA A 216 -14.87 24.66 3.94
C ALA A 216 -15.82 24.22 5.06
N ALA A 217 -15.28 23.90 6.25
CA ALA A 217 -16.12 23.61 7.41
C ALA A 217 -16.93 24.84 7.86
N THR A 218 -16.32 26.03 7.83
CA THR A 218 -16.98 27.26 8.28
C THR A 218 -18.12 27.68 7.33
N SER A 219 -17.98 27.47 6.02
CA SER A 219 -19.03 27.82 5.04
C SER A 219 -20.31 27.01 5.21
N GLU A 220 -20.20 25.76 5.67
CA GLU A 220 -21.35 24.86 5.87
C GLU A 220 -22.02 25.00 7.24
N GLY A 221 -21.44 25.78 8.15
CA GLY A 221 -22.03 26.11 9.44
C GLY A 221 -21.71 25.13 10.58
N SER A 222 -22.50 25.23 11.65
CA SER A 222 -22.23 24.50 12.90
C SER A 222 -22.37 22.98 12.71
N GLY A 223 -21.33 22.23 13.10
CA GLY A 223 -21.30 20.77 13.02
C GLY A 223 -20.69 20.21 11.73
N ALA A 224 -20.35 21.06 10.76
CA ALA A 224 -19.58 20.64 9.60
C ALA A 224 -18.14 20.29 10.00
N ILE A 225 -17.66 19.15 9.49
CA ILE A 225 -16.30 18.67 9.71
C ILE A 225 -15.60 18.62 8.36
N CYS A 226 -14.38 19.14 8.29
CA CYS A 226 -13.48 18.95 7.17
C CYS A 226 -12.05 19.08 7.69
N GLN A 227 -11.25 18.03 7.55
CA GLN A 227 -9.86 18.01 8.03
C GLN A 227 -8.99 17.09 7.17
N ILE A 228 -7.67 17.26 7.28
CA ILE A 228 -6.72 16.28 6.74
C ILE A 228 -6.88 14.97 7.52
N ALA A 229 -7.17 13.90 6.79
CA ALA A 229 -7.38 12.55 7.30
C ALA A 229 -6.11 11.70 7.20
N ASN A 230 -5.36 11.83 6.11
CA ASN A 230 -4.09 11.13 5.92
C ASN A 230 -3.06 12.01 5.20
N GLU A 231 -1.81 11.93 5.63
CA GLU A 231 -0.63 12.51 4.95
C GLU A 231 0.08 11.38 4.19
N LEU A 232 -0.04 11.37 2.86
CA LEU A 232 0.36 10.22 2.03
C LEU A 232 1.79 10.37 1.49
N PHE A 233 2.13 11.58 1.06
CA PHE A 233 3.44 11.95 0.51
C PHE A 233 3.58 13.49 0.55
N PRO A 234 4.75 14.07 0.26
CA PRO A 234 4.90 15.52 0.23
C PRO A 234 3.89 16.17 -0.72
N LYS A 235 3.07 17.09 -0.19
CA LYS A 235 1.95 17.73 -0.90
C LYS A 235 0.85 16.77 -1.39
N GLY A 236 0.72 15.59 -0.77
CA GLY A 236 -0.29 14.58 -1.09
C GLY A 236 -1.06 14.16 0.15
N PHE A 237 -2.36 14.41 0.14
CA PHE A 237 -3.23 14.23 1.30
C PHE A 237 -4.53 13.52 0.91
N SER A 238 -5.17 12.92 1.90
CA SER A 238 -6.61 12.75 1.87
C SER A 238 -7.23 13.61 2.96
N CYS A 239 -8.30 14.30 2.64
CA CYS A 239 -9.14 15.02 3.57
C CYS A 239 -10.47 14.28 3.72
N ALA A 240 -11.15 14.49 4.84
CA ALA A 240 -12.41 13.83 5.12
C ALA A 240 -13.28 14.68 6.04
N GLY A 241 -14.57 14.35 6.07
CA GLY A 241 -15.53 15.03 6.91
C GLY A 241 -16.96 14.86 6.42
N THR A 242 -17.82 15.81 6.77
CA THR A 242 -19.21 15.86 6.29
C THR A 242 -19.23 16.12 4.78
N GLU A 243 -20.12 15.44 4.05
CA GLU A 243 -20.15 15.48 2.58
C GLU A 243 -20.19 16.92 2.02
N PRO A 244 -21.06 17.84 2.49
CA PRO A 244 -21.09 19.21 1.99
C PRO A 244 -19.75 19.95 2.16
N ALA A 245 -19.13 19.85 3.33
CA ALA A 245 -17.86 20.51 3.62
C ALA A 245 -16.71 19.95 2.77
N VAL A 246 -16.71 18.65 2.49
CA VAL A 246 -15.70 18.02 1.61
C VAL A 246 -15.89 18.45 0.15
N LEU A 247 -17.13 18.64 -0.30
CA LEU A 247 -17.41 19.18 -1.63
C LEU A 247 -17.01 20.66 -1.74
N ALA A 248 -17.26 21.47 -0.71
CA ALA A 248 -16.76 22.85 -0.64
C ALA A 248 -15.22 22.90 -0.66
N LEU A 249 -14.56 22.01 0.08
CA LEU A 249 -13.10 21.87 0.05
C LEU A 249 -12.59 21.55 -1.35
N LYS A 250 -13.29 20.71 -2.12
CA LYS A 250 -12.91 20.38 -3.48
C LYS A 250 -12.82 21.64 -4.34
N GLU A 251 -13.85 22.49 -4.32
CA GLU A 251 -13.85 23.73 -5.11
C GLU A 251 -12.76 24.71 -4.64
N LEU A 252 -12.59 24.84 -3.31
CA LEU A 252 -11.55 25.68 -2.74
C LEU A 252 -10.14 25.21 -3.13
N ALA A 253 -9.90 23.90 -3.14
CA ALA A 253 -8.62 23.31 -3.53
C ALA A 253 -8.34 23.50 -5.02
N ASP A 254 -9.34 23.28 -5.88
CA ASP A 254 -9.23 23.52 -7.33
C ASP A 254 -8.89 25.00 -7.61
N ASN A 255 -9.59 25.94 -6.96
CA ASN A 255 -9.34 27.39 -7.08
C ASN A 255 -8.00 27.83 -6.52
N ALA A 256 -7.46 27.10 -5.53
CA ALA A 256 -6.14 27.35 -4.94
C ALA A 256 -4.99 26.75 -5.76
N GLY A 257 -5.27 26.12 -6.91
CA GLY A 257 -4.26 25.56 -7.81
C GLY A 257 -3.76 24.17 -7.41
N ALA A 258 -4.60 23.37 -6.75
CA ALA A 258 -4.29 21.95 -6.55
C ALA A 258 -4.05 21.26 -7.90
N LEU A 259 -3.05 20.37 -7.95
CA LEU A 259 -2.84 19.50 -9.11
C LEU A 259 -3.95 18.48 -9.27
N GLN A 260 -4.60 18.10 -8.17
CA GLN A 260 -5.74 17.20 -8.13
C GLN A 260 -6.58 17.45 -6.88
N ALA A 261 -7.90 17.51 -7.03
CA ALA A 261 -8.88 17.32 -5.97
C ALA A 261 -9.96 16.32 -6.43
N LYS A 262 -9.91 15.08 -5.92
CA LYS A 262 -10.78 13.98 -6.38
C LYS A 262 -11.53 13.33 -5.23
N VAL A 263 -12.85 13.28 -5.32
CA VAL A 263 -13.69 12.57 -4.34
C VAL A 263 -13.36 11.07 -4.41
N LEU A 264 -13.13 10.48 -3.25
CA LEU A 264 -12.82 9.06 -3.13
C LEU A 264 -14.10 8.24 -3.07
N LYS A 265 -14.05 7.05 -3.68
CA LYS A 265 -15.11 6.04 -3.53
C LYS A 265 -14.99 5.36 -2.17
N THR A 266 -15.42 6.03 -1.13
CA THR A 266 -15.44 5.50 0.24
C THR A 266 -16.83 5.69 0.84
N SER A 267 -17.22 4.82 1.76
CA SER A 267 -18.55 4.86 2.35
C SER A 267 -18.71 5.92 3.45
N GLY A 268 -17.62 6.56 3.89
CA GLY A 268 -17.63 7.52 4.99
C GLY A 268 -16.44 8.48 5.01
N GLY A 269 -16.45 9.40 5.98
CA GLY A 269 -15.42 10.42 6.22
C GLY A 269 -14.44 9.96 7.30
N PHE A 270 -13.66 8.93 6.97
CA PHE A 270 -12.79 8.24 7.91
C PHE A 270 -11.64 9.11 8.43
N HIS A 271 -11.08 8.71 9.58
CA HIS A 271 -9.98 9.42 10.26
C HIS A 271 -10.34 10.87 10.65
N THR A 272 -11.60 11.07 11.04
CA THR A 272 -12.12 12.32 11.60
C THR A 272 -12.80 12.06 12.93
N SER A 273 -13.18 13.14 13.63
CA SER A 273 -14.00 13.06 14.86
C SER A 273 -15.34 12.36 14.64
N LEU A 274 -15.85 12.28 13.40
CA LEU A 274 -17.06 11.53 13.05
C LEU A 274 -16.94 10.02 13.34
N MET A 275 -15.70 9.51 13.49
CA MET A 275 -15.44 8.11 13.80
C MET A 275 -15.39 7.80 15.30
N ALA A 276 -15.67 8.76 16.19
CA ALA A 276 -15.65 8.53 17.64
C ALA A 276 -16.52 7.34 18.10
N PRO A 277 -17.75 7.11 17.56
CA PRO A 277 -18.53 5.93 17.92
C PRO A 277 -17.84 4.61 17.51
N ALA A 278 -17.18 4.60 16.35
CA ALA A 278 -16.44 3.43 15.88
C ALA A 278 -15.19 3.17 16.72
N GLN A 279 -14.50 4.23 17.16
CA GLN A 279 -13.36 4.15 18.05
C GLN A 279 -13.74 3.52 19.40
N GLU A 280 -14.87 3.89 19.99
CA GLU A 280 -15.32 3.33 21.27
C GLU A 280 -15.58 1.82 21.17
N GLN A 281 -16.28 1.38 20.12
CA GLN A 281 -16.56 -0.04 19.90
C GLN A 281 -15.29 -0.85 19.66
N LEU A 282 -14.39 -0.32 18.84
CA LEU A 282 -13.12 -0.98 18.53
C LEU A 282 -12.19 -1.04 19.75
N GLY A 283 -12.19 -0.01 20.60
CA GLY A 283 -11.40 0.02 21.83
C GLY A 283 -11.73 -1.15 22.76
N LYS A 284 -13.02 -1.40 23.00
CA LYS A 284 -13.49 -2.53 23.82
C LYS A 284 -13.00 -3.88 23.29
N LEU A 285 -13.04 -4.06 21.97
CA LEU A 285 -12.58 -5.30 21.35
C LEU A 285 -11.05 -5.45 21.38
N LEU A 286 -10.31 -4.34 21.25
CA LEU A 286 -8.86 -4.36 21.40
C LEU A 286 -8.48 -4.76 22.83
N ASP A 287 -9.19 -4.29 23.85
CA ASP A 287 -8.97 -4.71 25.24
C ASP A 287 -9.18 -6.22 25.44
N GLU A 288 -10.18 -6.81 24.76
CA GLU A 288 -10.43 -8.25 24.79
C GLU A 288 -9.33 -9.07 24.11
N VAL A 289 -8.75 -8.57 23.01
CA VAL A 289 -7.70 -9.26 22.25
C VAL A 289 -6.31 -9.01 22.83
N LEU A 290 -6.12 -7.92 23.58
CA LEU A 290 -4.84 -7.48 24.13
C LEU A 290 -4.05 -8.61 24.85
N PRO A 291 -4.65 -9.47 25.69
CA PRO A 291 -3.93 -10.56 26.36
C PRO A 291 -3.33 -11.60 25.40
N ASN A 292 -3.87 -11.72 24.19
CA ASN A 292 -3.40 -12.65 23.16
C ASN A 292 -2.38 -12.00 22.20
N MET A 293 -2.19 -10.68 22.30
CA MET A 293 -1.22 -9.98 21.46
C MET A 293 0.21 -10.29 21.86
N LYS A 294 1.10 -10.36 20.87
CA LYS A 294 2.52 -10.66 21.02
C LYS A 294 3.36 -9.51 20.50
N THR A 295 4.58 -9.43 21.01
CA THR A 295 5.61 -8.54 20.45
C THR A 295 5.84 -8.89 18.97
N PRO A 296 5.91 -7.90 18.06
CA PRO A 296 6.09 -8.16 16.63
C PRO A 296 7.46 -8.79 16.34
N ARG A 297 7.56 -9.65 15.32
CA ARG A 297 8.82 -10.30 14.91
C ARG A 297 9.80 -9.36 14.20
N CYS A 298 9.33 -8.22 13.70
CA CYS A 298 10.14 -7.19 13.05
C CYS A 298 9.51 -5.81 13.28
N ALA A 299 10.16 -4.74 12.84
CA ALA A 299 9.65 -3.40 13.09
C ALA A 299 8.33 -3.15 12.35
N VAL A 300 7.31 -2.64 13.04
CA VAL A 300 6.05 -2.20 12.42
C VAL A 300 5.89 -0.70 12.62
N TYR A 301 5.80 0.07 11.52
CA TYR A 301 5.56 1.51 11.60
C TYR A 301 4.06 1.79 11.76
N MET A 302 3.72 2.48 12.84
CA MET A 302 2.33 2.79 13.18
C MET A 302 1.87 4.08 12.47
N ASN A 303 0.66 4.08 11.93
CA ASN A 303 0.06 5.24 11.26
C ASN A 303 -0.10 6.44 12.19
N ALA A 304 -0.50 6.19 13.45
CA ALA A 304 -0.84 7.26 14.38
C ALA A 304 0.39 8.04 14.89
N THR A 305 1.53 7.37 15.06
CA THR A 305 2.74 7.96 15.65
C THR A 305 3.86 8.20 14.63
N ALA A 306 3.74 7.65 13.42
CA ALA A 306 4.80 7.58 12.42
C ALA A 306 6.12 6.96 12.96
N ALA A 307 6.03 6.19 14.04
CA ALA A 307 7.15 5.59 14.74
C ALA A 307 7.04 4.06 14.75
N PRO A 308 8.18 3.34 14.76
CA PRO A 308 8.16 1.90 14.79
C PRO A 308 7.90 1.37 16.21
N ILE A 309 7.05 0.35 16.32
CA ILE A 309 7.17 -0.64 17.39
C ILE A 309 8.18 -1.71 16.96
N LYS A 310 8.97 -2.21 17.90
CA LYS A 310 10.10 -3.13 17.64
C LYS A 310 9.91 -4.45 18.41
N PRO A 311 10.60 -5.52 17.99
CA PRO A 311 10.73 -6.76 18.77
C PRO A 311 11.27 -6.54 20.18
#